data_AF-M7MMD9-F1
#
_entry.id   AF-M7MMD9-F1
#
_cell.length_a   1.000
_cell.length_b   1.000
_cell.length_c   1.000
_cell.angle_alpha   90.00
_cell.angle_beta   90.00
_cell.angle_gamma   90.00
#
_symmetry.space_group_name_H-M   'P 1'
#
loop_
_entity.id
_entity.type
_entity.pdbx_description
1 polymer ?
#
loop_
_entity_poly.entity_id
_entity_poly.type
_entity_poly.pdbx_seq_one_letter_code
_entity_poly.pdbx_strand_id
1 'polypeptide(L)'
;MSLHKILKIIVGILSVVGVIFALMIMSGNEGMIDNMMYVTYVVLALILALVLVYVIKGLFAGDIKKTLLSVGAFLVILVISYAMSSGTDLDLEPFTSKGVDITEATSKYVGAGLYAFYALAIIAIGAMALSGIKKIFNK
;
A
#
# COMPACT_ATOMS: atom_id res chain seq x y z
N MET A 1 -15.45 -22.48 -2.61
CA MET A 1 -14.01 -22.19 -2.42
C MET A 1 -13.89 -21.21 -1.25
N SER A 2 -13.02 -21.40 -0.26
CA SER A 2 -12.93 -20.44 0.85
C SER A 2 -12.53 -19.05 0.32
N LEU A 3 -13.09 -17.97 0.86
CA LEU A 3 -12.81 -16.59 0.43
C LEU A 3 -11.30 -16.31 0.35
N HIS A 4 -10.54 -16.88 1.29
CA HIS A 4 -9.08 -16.83 1.32
C HIS A 4 -8.43 -17.46 0.06
N LYS A 5 -8.92 -18.61 -0.42
CA LYS A 5 -8.37 -19.27 -1.63
C LYS A 5 -8.62 -18.44 -2.89
N ILE A 6 -9.81 -17.82 -3.01
CA ILE A 6 -10.14 -16.96 -4.14
C ILE A 6 -9.24 -15.72 -4.13
N LEU A 7 -9.15 -15.03 -2.99
CA LEU A 7 -8.34 -13.83 -2.86
C LEU A 7 -6.86 -14.10 -3.15
N LYS A 8 -6.33 -15.24 -2.69
CA LYS A 8 -4.95 -15.64 -2.97
C LYS A 8 -4.67 -15.81 -4.46
N ILE A 9 -5.60 -16.41 -5.20
CA ILE A 9 -5.46 -16.58 -6.66
C ILE A 9 -5.52 -15.22 -7.36
N ILE A 10 -6.47 -14.37 -6.99
CA ILE A 10 -6.61 -13.02 -7.57
C ILE A 10 -5.32 -12.22 -7.36
N VAL A 11 -4.81 -12.17 -6.12
CA VAL A 11 -3.56 -11.46 -5.81
C VAL A 11 -2.37 -12.06 -6.57
N GLY A 12 -2.31 -13.39 -6.69
CA GLY A 12 -1.28 -14.07 -7.47
C GLY A 12 -1.30 -13.66 -8.95
N ILE A 13 -2.47 -13.64 -9.57
CA ILE A 13 -2.64 -13.22 -10.96
C ILE A 13 -2.25 -11.74 -11.12
N LEU A 14 -2.75 -10.85 -10.27
CA LEU A 14 -2.44 -9.41 -10.33
C LEU A 14 -0.93 -9.15 -10.17
N SER A 15 -0.25 -9.92 -9.31
CA SER A 15 1.19 -9.81 -9.13
C SER A 15 1.96 -10.20 -10.39
N VAL A 16 1.58 -11.31 -11.04
CA VAL A 16 2.21 -11.75 -12.29
C VAL A 16 1.95 -10.76 -13.42
N VAL A 17 0.72 -10.26 -13.54
CA VAL A 17 0.34 -9.25 -14.55
C VAL A 17 1.14 -7.95 -14.34
N GLY A 18 1.28 -7.49 -13.10
CA GLY A 18 2.10 -6.31 -12.78
C GLY A 18 3.56 -6.47 -13.19
N VAL A 19 4.17 -7.63 -12.89
CA VAL A 19 5.55 -7.93 -13.31
C VAL A 19 5.68 -7.96 -14.83
N ILE A 20 4.72 -8.58 -15.53
CA ILE A 20 4.72 -8.62 -17.00
C ILE A 20 4.66 -7.22 -17.60
N PHE A 21 3.79 -6.34 -17.10
CA PHE A 21 3.74 -4.95 -17.56
C PHE A 21 5.03 -4.20 -17.25
N ALA A 22 5.62 -4.38 -16.06
CA ALA A 22 6.89 -3.77 -15.72
C ALA A 22 8.02 -4.19 -16.68
N LEU A 23 8.13 -5.48 -17.01
CA LEU A 23 9.11 -5.99 -17.97
C LEU A 23 8.89 -5.42 -19.38
N MET A 24 7.63 -5.28 -19.81
CA MET A 24 7.31 -4.68 -21.10
C MET A 24 7.67 -3.20 -21.16
N ILE A 25 7.44 -2.44 -20.09
CA ILE A 25 7.86 -1.04 -19.98
C ILE A 25 9.39 -0.94 -20.08
N MET A 26 10.10 -1.80 -19.35
CA MET A 26 11.58 -1.87 -19.41
C MET A 26 12.10 -2.23 -20.81
N SER A 27 11.32 -2.96 -21.61
CA SER A 27 11.65 -3.26 -23.01
C SER A 27 11.33 -2.14 -24.01
N GLY A 28 10.84 -0.99 -23.54
CA GLY A 28 10.55 0.20 -24.35
C GLY A 28 9.09 0.35 -24.79
N ASN A 29 8.16 -0.48 -24.29
CA ASN A 29 6.74 -0.34 -24.58
C ASN A 29 6.06 0.61 -23.58
N GLU A 30 6.22 1.92 -23.80
CA GLU A 30 5.67 2.97 -22.93
C GLU A 30 4.13 2.93 -22.83
N GLY A 31 3.43 2.42 -23.84
CA GLY A 31 1.97 2.25 -23.82
C GLY A 31 1.47 1.28 -22.74
N MET A 32 2.36 0.49 -22.12
CA MET A 32 2.00 -0.37 -20.99
C MET A 32 1.93 0.38 -19.66
N ILE A 33 2.38 1.64 -19.58
CA ILE A 33 2.30 2.46 -18.36
C ILE A 33 0.83 2.62 -17.93
N ASP A 34 -0.07 2.95 -18.86
CA ASP A 34 -1.50 3.11 -18.58
C ASP A 34 -2.13 1.80 -18.08
N ASN A 35 -1.75 0.67 -18.69
CA ASN A 35 -2.19 -0.66 -18.26
C ASN A 35 -1.70 -0.99 -16.84
N MET A 36 -0.47 -0.61 -16.49
CA MET A 36 0.07 -0.78 -15.14
C MET A 36 -0.67 0.11 -14.13
N MET A 37 -1.08 1.31 -14.53
CA MET A 37 -1.91 2.19 -13.69
C MET A 37 -3.29 1.58 -13.43
N TYR A 38 -3.94 0.97 -14.43
CA TYR A 38 -5.20 0.26 -14.21
C TYR A 38 -5.07 -0.89 -13.22
N VAL A 39 -4.00 -1.69 -13.31
CA VAL A 39 -3.72 -2.75 -12.31
C VAL A 39 -3.58 -2.16 -10.92
N THR A 40 -2.86 -1.04 -10.79
CA THR A 40 -2.68 -0.33 -9.53
C THR A 40 -4.01 0.14 -8.95
N TYR A 41 -4.89 0.72 -9.78
CA TYR A 41 -6.23 1.13 -9.34
C TYR A 41 -7.11 -0.03 -8.90
N VAL A 42 -7.04 -1.18 -9.58
CA VAL A 42 -7.76 -2.40 -9.16
C VAL A 42 -7.26 -2.88 -7.80
N VAL A 43 -5.94 -2.92 -7.60
CA VAL A 43 -5.34 -3.31 -6.31
C VAL A 43 -5.76 -2.34 -5.20
N LEU A 44 -5.72 -1.03 -5.46
CA LEU A 44 -6.16 -0.01 -4.52
C LEU A 44 -7.63 -0.21 -4.13
N ALA A 45 -8.52 -0.40 -5.11
CA ALA A 45 -9.93 -0.64 -4.87
C ALA A 45 -10.18 -1.90 -4.02
N LEU A 46 -9.45 -2.98 -4.30
CA LEU A 46 -9.51 -4.21 -3.50
C LEU A 46 -9.06 -3.98 -2.06
N ILE A 47 -7.94 -3.27 -1.85
CA ILE A 47 -7.44 -2.95 -0.51
C ILE A 47 -8.45 -2.11 0.26
N LEU A 48 -8.99 -1.05 -0.36
CA LEU A 48 -10.01 -0.20 0.27
C LEU A 48 -11.26 -1.00 0.65
N ALA A 49 -11.75 -1.85 -0.25
CA ALA A 49 -12.91 -2.71 0.02
C ALA A 49 -12.65 -3.65 1.22
N LEU A 50 -11.50 -4.31 1.24
CA LEU A 50 -11.13 -5.19 2.36
C LEU A 50 -11.02 -4.42 3.66
N VAL A 51 -10.29 -3.30 3.68
CA VAL A 51 -10.11 -2.47 4.88
C VAL A 51 -11.46 -2.01 5.42
N LEU A 52 -12.36 -1.49 4.57
CA LEU A 52 -13.69 -1.07 5.00
C LEU A 52 -14.50 -2.23 5.58
N VAL A 53 -14.53 -3.38 4.90
CA VAL A 53 -15.25 -4.56 5.38
C VAL A 53 -14.71 -5.02 6.74
N TYR A 54 -13.38 -5.09 6.92
CA TYR A 54 -12.78 -5.54 8.16
C TYR A 54 -12.95 -4.54 9.30
N VAL A 55 -12.84 -3.24 9.03
CA VAL A 55 -13.07 -2.19 10.05
C VAL A 55 -14.51 -2.18 10.51
N ILE A 56 -15.47 -2.16 9.57
CA ILE A 56 -16.92 -2.20 9.90
C ILE A 56 -17.24 -3.47 10.69
N LYS A 57 -16.78 -4.64 10.21
CA LYS A 57 -17.00 -5.90 10.92
C LYS A 57 -16.37 -5.88 12.32
N GLY A 58 -15.18 -5.31 12.47
CA GLY A 58 -14.51 -5.18 13.77
C GLY A 58 -15.26 -4.28 14.75
N LEU A 59 -15.86 -3.20 14.26
CA LEU A 59 -16.65 -2.27 15.07
C LEU A 59 -17.99 -2.87 15.52
N PHE A 60 -18.72 -3.57 14.65
CA PHE A 60 -20.07 -4.05 14.97
C PHE A 60 -20.13 -5.46 15.55
N ALA A 61 -19.16 -6.32 15.22
CA ALA A 61 -19.17 -7.74 15.61
C ALA A 61 -17.92 -8.15 16.40
N GLY A 62 -16.97 -7.24 16.61
CA GLY A 62 -15.70 -7.51 17.26
C GLY A 62 -15.52 -6.77 18.59
N ASP A 63 -14.31 -6.86 19.13
CA ASP A 63 -13.89 -6.08 20.29
C ASP A 63 -13.56 -4.66 19.83
N ILE A 64 -14.52 -3.74 20.02
CA ILE A 64 -14.41 -2.34 19.63
C ILE A 64 -13.11 -1.73 20.15
N LYS A 65 -12.68 -2.03 21.39
CA LYS A 65 -11.47 -1.45 21.97
C LYS A 65 -10.23 -1.86 21.17
N LYS A 66 -10.14 -3.13 20.77
CA LYS A 66 -9.02 -3.63 19.96
C LYS A 66 -9.05 -3.06 18.54
N THR A 67 -10.23 -2.96 17.94
CA THR A 67 -10.38 -2.36 16.61
C THR A 67 -9.98 -0.88 16.65
N LEU A 68 -10.46 -0.11 17.62
CA LEU A 68 -10.08 1.30 17.79
C LEU A 68 -8.58 1.46 18.04
N LEU A 69 -7.98 0.58 18.84
CA LEU A 69 -6.53 0.59 19.07
C LEU A 69 -5.75 0.35 17.78
N SER A 70 -6.16 -0.62 16.95
CA SER A 70 -5.50 -0.89 15.68
C SER A 70 -5.63 0.27 14.68
N VAL A 71 -6.82 0.88 14.61
CA VAL A 71 -7.07 2.05 13.74
C VAL A 71 -6.29 3.26 14.24
N GLY A 72 -6.26 3.49 15.56
CA GLY A 72 -5.47 4.54 16.19
C GLY A 72 -3.97 4.38 15.94
N ALA A 73 -3.42 3.17 16.10
CA ALA A 73 -2.01 2.90 15.81
C ALA A 73 -1.68 3.14 14.32
N PHE A 74 -2.57 2.74 13.41
CA PHE A 74 -2.43 3.03 11.99
C PHE A 74 -2.44 4.54 11.70
N LEU A 75 -3.36 5.30 12.31
CA LEU A 75 -3.42 6.76 12.18
C LEU A 75 -2.16 7.44 12.70
N VAL A 76 -1.60 6.98 13.82
CA VAL A 76 -0.33 7.52 14.36
C VAL A 76 0.79 7.37 13.33
N ILE A 77 0.89 6.23 12.66
CA ILE A 77 1.88 6.02 11.60
C ILE A 77 1.65 6.99 10.46
N LEU A 78 0.40 7.18 10.00
CA LEU A 78 0.09 8.14 8.93
C LEU A 78 0.47 9.57 9.30
N VAL A 79 0.20 10.00 10.54
CA VAL A 79 0.55 11.34 11.01
C VAL A 79 2.08 11.53 11.03
N ILE A 80 2.82 10.56 11.56
CA ILE A 80 4.29 10.59 11.59
C ILE A 80 4.83 10.64 10.16
N SER A 81 4.32 9.79 9.26
CA SER A 81 4.75 9.74 7.87
C SER A 81 4.44 11.04 7.11
N TYR A 82 3.28 11.66 7.37
CA TYR A 82 2.95 12.97 6.78
C TYR A 82 3.82 14.10 7.33
N ALA A 83 4.16 14.06 8.62
CA ALA A 83 5.05 15.03 9.25
C ALA A 83 6.49 14.91 8.74
N MET A 84 6.95 13.68 8.47
CA MET A 84 8.28 13.41 7.91
C MET A 84 8.38 13.70 6.41
N SER A 85 7.27 13.62 5.67
CA SER A 85 7.29 13.89 4.24
C SER A 85 7.44 15.37 3.95
N SER A 86 8.36 15.73 3.05
CA SER A 86 8.34 17.02 2.37
C SER A 86 7.74 16.92 0.97
N GLY A 87 7.20 18.03 0.49
CA GLY A 87 6.75 18.16 -0.91
C GLY A 87 7.85 18.69 -1.84
N THR A 88 8.96 19.16 -1.27
CA THR A 88 10.07 19.82 -1.96
C THR A 88 11.24 18.90 -2.26
N ASP A 89 11.19 17.63 -1.83
CA ASP A 89 12.28 16.67 -2.00
C ASP A 89 12.41 16.20 -3.47
N LEU A 90 11.34 16.38 -4.26
CA LEU A 90 11.29 16.06 -5.68
C LEU A 90 11.30 17.36 -6.48
N ASP A 91 12.21 17.45 -7.45
CA ASP A 91 12.19 18.52 -8.44
C ASP A 91 10.92 18.39 -9.31
N LEU A 92 10.06 19.39 -9.24
CA LEU A 92 8.77 19.42 -9.93
C LEU A 92 8.89 20.03 -11.34
N GLU A 93 10.02 20.66 -11.68
CA GLU A 93 10.24 21.28 -13.01
C GLU A 93 10.02 20.30 -14.18
N PRO A 94 10.47 19.03 -14.15
CA PRO A 94 10.25 18.09 -15.24
C PRO A 94 8.78 17.73 -15.48
N PHE A 95 7.92 17.89 -14.46
CA PHE A 95 6.49 17.58 -14.54
C PHE A 95 5.68 18.79 -15.00
N THR A 96 5.95 19.96 -14.42
CA THR A 96 5.32 21.23 -14.82
C THR A 96 5.70 21.63 -16.24
N SER A 97 6.94 21.35 -16.68
CA SER A 97 7.39 21.55 -18.07
C SER A 97 6.64 20.68 -19.08
N LYS A 98 6.09 19.54 -18.65
CA LYS A 98 5.26 18.65 -19.48
C LYS A 98 3.77 19.02 -19.45
N GLY A 99 3.42 20.17 -18.86
CA GLY A 99 2.05 20.64 -18.72
C GLY A 99 1.25 19.91 -17.64
N VAL A 100 1.93 19.17 -16.74
CA VAL A 100 1.29 18.48 -15.61
C VAL A 100 1.46 19.35 -14.37
N ASP A 101 0.38 19.96 -13.90
CA ASP A 101 0.37 20.76 -12.67
C ASP A 101 0.46 19.85 -11.43
N ILE A 102 1.66 19.38 -11.12
CA ILE A 102 1.96 18.71 -9.85
C ILE A 102 2.31 19.78 -8.82
N THR A 103 1.46 19.91 -7.80
CA THR A 103 1.72 20.81 -6.67
C THR A 103 2.63 20.16 -5.64
N GLU A 104 3.34 20.97 -4.86
CA GLU A 104 4.10 20.50 -3.69
C GLU A 104 3.22 19.72 -2.69
N ALA A 105 1.95 20.10 -2.56
CA ALA A 105 0.99 19.39 -1.72
C ALA A 105 0.76 17.96 -2.22
N THR A 106 0.55 17.78 -3.54
CA THR A 106 0.40 16.46 -4.16
C THR A 106 1.65 15.61 -3.93
N SER A 107 2.84 16.18 -4.15
CA SER A 107 4.13 15.53 -3.90
C SER A 107 4.25 15.08 -2.44
N LYS A 108 3.90 15.96 -1.49
CA LYS A 108 3.91 15.65 -0.05
C LYS A 108 2.95 14.51 0.32
N TYR A 109 1.76 14.44 -0.26
CA TYR A 109 0.83 13.33 0.02
C TYR A 109 1.35 12.00 -0.50
N VAL A 110 1.98 11.98 -1.69
CA VAL A 110 2.60 10.77 -2.25
C VAL A 110 3.78 10.33 -1.38
N GLY A 111 4.67 11.26 -1.01
CA GLY A 111 5.79 10.99 -0.11
C GLY A 111 5.32 10.45 1.25
N ALA A 112 4.28 11.04 1.85
CA ALA A 112 3.68 10.56 3.09
C ALA A 112 3.16 9.13 2.96
N GLY A 113 2.51 8.80 1.83
CA GLY A 113 2.06 7.45 1.53
C GLY A 113 3.22 6.44 1.44
N LEU A 114 4.33 6.82 0.82
CA LEU A 114 5.54 6.00 0.72
C LEU A 114 6.18 5.79 2.10
N TYR A 115 6.37 6.84 2.90
CA TYR A 115 6.88 6.72 4.26
C TYR A 115 6.01 5.80 5.13
N ALA A 116 4.69 5.93 5.03
CA ALA A 116 3.75 5.07 5.75
C ALA A 116 3.87 3.61 5.29
N PHE A 117 3.94 3.38 3.99
CA PHE A 117 4.13 2.06 3.41
C PHE A 117 5.42 1.41 3.90
N TYR A 118 6.55 2.11 3.85
CA TYR A 118 7.84 1.58 4.29
C TYR A 118 7.87 1.30 5.80
N ALA A 119 7.33 2.20 6.62
CA ALA A 119 7.24 1.99 8.06
C ALA A 119 6.41 0.73 8.39
N LEU A 120 5.23 0.60 7.78
CA LEU A 120 4.35 -0.56 7.97
C LEU A 120 4.99 -1.86 7.43
N ALA A 121 5.68 -1.78 6.29
CA ALA A 121 6.38 -2.93 5.72
C ALA A 121 7.48 -3.45 6.67
N ILE A 122 8.30 -2.56 7.23
CA ILE A 122 9.34 -2.92 8.20
C ILE A 122 8.72 -3.55 9.45
N ILE A 123 7.67 -2.93 10.00
CA ILE A 123 6.95 -3.47 11.17
C ILE A 123 6.38 -4.86 10.87
N ALA A 124 5.75 -5.04 9.70
CA ALA A 124 5.16 -6.31 9.30
C ALA A 124 6.23 -7.41 9.13
N ILE A 125 7.31 -7.12 8.40
CA ILE A 125 8.42 -8.05 8.21
C ILE A 125 9.04 -8.43 9.56
N GLY A 126 9.31 -7.45 10.42
CA GLY A 126 9.84 -7.67 11.76
C GLY A 126 8.93 -8.53 12.62
N ALA A 127 7.63 -8.25 12.63
CA ALA A 127 6.64 -9.03 13.38
C ALA A 127 6.56 -10.49 12.87
N MET A 128 6.60 -10.69 11.56
CA MET A 128 6.61 -12.03 10.96
C MET A 128 7.89 -12.80 11.29
N ALA A 129 9.06 -12.15 11.22
CA ALA A 129 10.33 -12.75 11.58
C ALA A 129 10.36 -13.16 13.05
N LEU A 130 9.96 -12.28 13.97
CA LEU A 130 9.88 -12.57 15.40
C LEU A 130 8.89 -13.70 15.70
N SER A 131 7.73 -13.71 15.04
CA SER A 131 6.75 -14.79 15.18
C SER A 131 7.28 -16.12 14.65
N GLY A 132 8.03 -16.10 13.55
CA GLY A 132 8.67 -17.28 12.96
C GLY A 132 9.75 -17.86 13.87
N ILE A 133 10.62 -17.00 14.42
CA ILE A 133 11.66 -17.38 15.38
C ILE A 133 11.02 -17.96 16.64
N LYS A 134 10.05 -17.27 17.26
CA LYS A 134 9.36 -17.79 18.45
C LYS A 134 8.73 -19.16 18.21
N LYS A 135 8.18 -19.41 17.02
CA LYS A 135 7.58 -20.72 16.68
C LYS A 135 8.62 -21.85 16.62
N ILE A 136 9.87 -21.54 16.28
CA ILE A 136 10.98 -22.49 16.25
C ILE A 136 11.51 -22.74 17.67
N PHE A 137 11.64 -21.69 18.48
CA PHE A 137 12.20 -21.78 19.84
C PHE A 137 11.20 -22.23 20.90
N ASN A 138 9.91 -21.98 20.72
CA ASN A 138 8.86 -22.31 21.69
C ASN A 138 8.18 -23.65 21.38
N LYS A 139 8.98 -24.62 20.94
CA LYS A 139 8.61 -26.03 20.85
C LYS A 139 8.94 -26.72 22.16
#